data_AF-A0A7H9DSS6-F1
#
_entry.id   AF-A0A7H9DSS6-F1
#
_cell.length_a   1.000
_cell.length_b   1.000
_cell.length_c   1.000
_cell.angle_alpha   90.00
_cell.angle_beta   90.00
_cell.angle_gamma   90.00
#
_symmetry.space_group_name_H-M   'P 1'
#
loop_
_entity.id
_entity.type
_entity.pdbx_description
1 polymer ?
#
loop_
_entity_poly.entity_id
_entity_poly.type
_entity_poly.pdbx_seq_one_letter_code
_entity_poly.pdbx_strand_id
1 'polypeptide(L)' 'MRNPERITPIIKKIEKLWLENPDFRFGQLIMAITNTNEHNPILFNMEELELLKKLEKFEKIKDTK' A
#
# COMPACT_ATOMS: atom_id res chain seq x y z
N MET A 1 -21.48 7.37 1.34
CA MET A 1 -20.20 7.28 2.10
C MET A 1 -19.86 5.80 2.28
N ARG A 2 -18.60 5.37 2.12
CA ARG A 2 -18.22 3.95 2.33
C ARG A 2 -18.09 3.65 3.83
N ASN A 3 -18.47 2.46 4.32
CA ASN A 3 -18.29 2.09 5.74
C ASN A 3 -16.78 2.10 6.11
N PRO A 4 -16.34 2.90 7.10
CA PRO A 4 -14.95 2.91 7.58
C PRO A 4 -14.48 1.57 8.17
N GLU A 5 -15.36 0.78 8.77
CA GLU A 5 -15.01 -0.48 9.45
C GLU A 5 -14.40 -1.53 8.49
N ARG A 6 -14.60 -1.38 7.18
CA ARG A 6 -13.99 -2.25 6.15
C ARG A 6 -12.46 -2.14 6.09
N ILE A 7 -11.88 -1.07 6.62
CA ILE A 7 -10.44 -0.75 6.43
C ILE A 7 -9.57 -1.64 7.32
N THR A 8 -9.85 -1.68 8.62
CA THR A 8 -9.00 -2.37 9.61
C THR A 8 -8.78 -3.86 9.32
N PRO A 9 -9.80 -4.66 8.95
CA PRO A 9 -9.60 -6.07 8.64
C PRO A 9 -8.64 -6.29 7.45
N ILE A 10 -8.74 -5.44 6.43
CA ILE A 10 -7.89 -5.52 5.22
C ILE A 10 -6.44 -5.20 5.59
N ILE A 11 -6.20 -4.11 6.33
CA ILE A 11 -4.85 -3.71 6.74
C ILE A 11 -4.17 -4.79 7.58
N LYS A 12 -4.86 -5.37 8.57
CA LYS A 12 -4.31 -6.45 9.40
C LYS A 12 -3.94 -7.70 8.58
N LYS A 13 -4.72 -8.03 7.55
CA LYS A 13 -4.44 -9.18 6.70
C LYS A 13 -3.23 -8.92 5.79
N ILE A 14 -3.11 -7.71 5.24
CA ILE A 14 -1.95 -7.29 4.44
C ILE A 14 -0.68 -7.29 5.31
N GLU A 15 -0.73 -6.71 6.51
CA GLU A 15 0.39 -6.70 7.46
C GLU A 15 0.89 -8.12 7.75
N LYS A 16 -0.02 -9.03 8.11
CA LYS A 16 0.33 -10.43 8.34
C LYS A 16 1.02 -11.07 7.13
N LEU A 17 0.42 -10.94 5.95
CA LEU A 17 0.97 -11.54 4.72
C LEU A 17 2.34 -10.94 4.36
N TRP A 18 2.54 -9.66 4.62
CA TRP A 18 3.79 -9.00 4.31
C TRP A 18 4.91 -9.42 5.27
N LEU A 19 4.61 -9.54 6.57
CA LEU A 19 5.54 -10.08 7.56
C LEU A 19 5.95 -11.53 7.23
N GLU A 20 5.04 -12.31 6.64
CA GLU A 20 5.31 -13.68 6.18
C GLU A 20 6.14 -13.71 4.88
N ASN A 21 6.24 -12.59 4.12
CA ASN A 21 6.93 -12.50 2.84
C ASN A 21 7.75 -11.20 2.73
N PRO A 22 8.83 -11.04 3.53
CA PRO A 22 9.56 -9.77 3.67
C PRO A 22 10.35 -9.36 2.42
N ASP A 23 10.57 -10.28 1.48
CA ASP A 23 11.28 -9.99 0.22
C ASP A 23 10.45 -9.13 -0.74
N PHE A 24 9.12 -9.10 -0.58
CA PHE A 24 8.29 -8.20 -1.37
C PHE A 24 8.41 -6.78 -0.85
N ARG A 25 8.60 -5.83 -1.77
CA ARG A 25 8.21 -4.45 -1.52
C ARG A 25 6.70 -4.32 -1.51
N PHE A 26 6.17 -3.30 -0.82
CA PHE A 26 4.71 -3.13 -0.65
C PHE A 26 3.95 -3.15 -1.99
N GLY A 27 4.43 -2.41 -2.99
CA GLY A 27 3.79 -2.34 -4.30
C GLY A 27 3.76 -3.69 -5.02
N GLN A 28 4.83 -4.49 -4.88
CA GLN A 28 4.91 -5.84 -5.45
C GLN A 28 3.89 -6.77 -4.78
N LEU A 29 3.80 -6.72 -3.44
CA LEU A 29 2.82 -7.50 -2.69
C LEU A 29 1.39 -7.20 -3.14
N ILE A 30 1.02 -5.91 -3.24
CA ILE A 30 -0.32 -5.52 -3.68
C ILE A 30 -0.61 -6.00 -5.10
N MET A 31 0.33 -5.82 -6.03
CA MET A 31 0.16 -6.30 -7.41
C MET A 31 0.05 -7.82 -7.50
N ALA A 32 0.79 -8.56 -6.67
CA ALA A 32 0.69 -10.01 -6.59
C ALA A 32 -0.67 -10.47 -6.03
N ILE A 33 -1.20 -9.80 -5.00
CA ILE A 33 -2.51 -10.12 -4.40
C ILE A 33 -3.65 -9.84 -5.38
N THR A 34 -3.62 -8.70 -6.06
CA THR A 34 -4.72 -8.28 -6.93
C THR A 34 -4.71 -8.96 -8.29
N ASN A 35 -3.54 -9.44 -8.74
CA ASN A 35 -3.35 -10.15 -10.00
C ASN A 35 -4.11 -9.50 -11.16
N THR A 36 -3.98 -8.18 -11.28
CA THR A 36 -4.77 -7.37 -12.24
C THR A 36 -4.38 -7.62 -13.69
N ASN A 37 -3.28 -8.34 -13.94
CA ASN A 37 -2.62 -8.44 -15.25
C ASN A 37 -2.21 -7.07 -15.84
N GLU A 38 -2.21 -6.00 -15.04
CA GLU A 38 -1.77 -4.68 -15.46
C GLU A 38 -0.29 -4.46 -15.14
N HIS A 39 0.42 -3.83 -16.07
CA HIS A 39 1.81 -3.46 -15.85
C HIS A 39 1.89 -2.06 -15.22
N ASN A 40 2.36 -1.98 -13.97
CA ASN A 40 2.63 -0.71 -13.28
C ASN A 40 4.04 -0.73 -12.68
N PRO A 41 5.09 -0.42 -13.46
CA PRO A 41 6.47 -0.54 -13.02
C PRO A 41 6.84 0.48 -11.95
N ILE A 42 6.15 1.63 -11.89
CA ILE A 42 6.38 2.66 -10.87
C ILE A 42 5.92 2.12 -9.50
N LEU A 43 4.71 1.58 -9.42
CA LEU A 43 4.22 0.99 -8.17
C LEU A 43 5.01 -0.27 -7.81
N PHE A 44 5.30 -1.13 -8.79
CA PHE A 44 6.05 -2.37 -8.59
C PHE A 44 7.46 -2.12 -8.04
N ASN A 45 8.14 -1.05 -8.50
CA ASN A 45 9.51 -0.77 -8.09
C ASN A 45 9.65 0.23 -6.93
N MET A 46 8.54 0.67 -6.34
CA MET A 46 8.59 1.62 -5.24
C MET A 46 9.06 0.96 -3.95
N GLU A 47 10.08 1.54 -3.31
CA GLU A 47 10.55 1.12 -1.99
C GLU A 47 9.75 1.77 -0.85
N GLU A 48 9.79 1.15 0.32
CA GLU A 48 9.00 1.54 1.50
C GLU A 48 9.33 2.96 1.96
N LEU A 49 10.61 3.34 1.95
CA LEU A 49 11.04 4.69 2.31
C LEU A 49 10.52 5.75 1.33
N GLU A 50 10.39 5.41 0.05
CA GLU A 50 9.80 6.31 -0.94
C GLU A 50 8.28 6.42 -0.74
N LEU A 51 7.61 5.30 -0.47
CA LEU A 51 6.18 5.27 -0.18
C LEU A 51 5.84 6.06 1.09
N LEU A 52 6.61 5.89 2.17
CA LEU A 52 6.45 6.64 3.42
C LEU A 52 6.51 8.16 3.17
N LYS A 53 7.50 8.63 2.41
CA LYS A 53 7.59 10.05 2.02
C LYS A 53 6.36 10.54 1.24
N LYS A 54 5.75 9.69 0.40
CA LYS A 54 4.52 10.04 -0.33
C LYS A 54 3.31 10.09 0.61
N LEU A 55 3.23 9.19 1.59
CA LEU A 55 2.18 9.21 2.61
C LEU A 55 2.24 10.50 3.45
N GLU A 56 3.42 10.87 3.95
CA GLU A 56 3.63 12.12 4.70
C GLU A 56 3.26 13.37 3.89
N LYS A 57 3.61 13.38 2.59
CA LYS A 57 3.21 14.48 1.69
C LYS A 57 1.69 14.54 1.52
N PHE A 58 1.02 13.39 1.46
CA PHE A 58 -0.42 13.31 1.31
C PHE A 58 -1.17 13.79 2.56
N GLU A 59 -0.63 13.53 3.75
CA GLU A 59 -1.16 14.05 5.02
C GLU A 59 -1.11 15.58 5.07
N LYS A 60 0.04 16.18 4.74
CA LYS A 60 0.20 17.66 4.71
C LYS A 60 -0.76 18.37 3.75
N ILE A 61 -1.14 17.72 2.64
CA ILE A 61 -2.14 18.24 1.70
C ILE A 61 -3.54 18.26 2.32
N LYS A 62 -3.84 17.35 3.25
CA LYS A 62 -5.13 17.34 3.96
C LYS A 62 -5.18 18.40 5.05
N ASP A 63 -4.07 18.71 5.70
CA ASP A 63 -4.02 19.75 6.73
C ASP A 63 -4.13 21.18 6.16
N THR A 64 -3.94 21.33 4.84
CA THR A 64 -3.99 22.62 4.13
C THR A 64 -5.32 22.85 3.38
N LYS A 65 -6.28 21.93 3.48
CA LYS A 65 -7.61 22.02 2.85
C LYS A 65 -8.71 21.92 3.91
#